data_AF-A0A257DG02-F1
#
_entry.id   AF-A0A257DG02-F1
#
_cell.length_a   1.000
_cell.length_b   1.000
_cell.length_c   1.000
_cell.angle_alpha   90.00
_cell.angle_beta   90.00
_cell.angle_gamma   90.00
#
_symmetry.space_group_name_H-M   'P 1'
#
loop_
_entity.id
_entity.type
_entity.pdbx_description
1 polymer ?
#
loop_
_entity_poly.entity_id
_entity_poly.type
_entity_poly.pdbx_seq_one_letter_code
_entity_poly.pdbx_strand_id
1 'polypeptide(L)'
;MDMPPARKRMALLIVVVGSALIGERVVALMGDDTSVVEPAQRASTRARTVLKSSPSSATEPSTTRVQLDRLDRNRQASSDEPDARDESLAAVFDAVSWRPPAPQAEAAAPPPAPVAPPFPYTYLGGLSEDGVRTTFFNQGDRVLPVKAGDTIDAVYRVEQMNEKNMTLTYLPLNQSLTVNFRSGG
;
A
#
# COMPACT_ATOMS: atom_id res chain seq x y z
N MET A 1 -4.44 45.96 65.54
CA MET A 1 -2.96 45.99 65.63
C MET A 1 -2.54 44.80 66.45
N ASP A 2 -1.60 43.93 66.12
CA ASP A 2 -0.74 43.76 64.95
C ASP A 2 -0.13 42.37 65.16
N MET A 3 -0.27 41.46 64.19
CA MET A 3 0.27 40.10 64.32
C MET A 3 1.60 40.05 63.54
N PRO A 4 2.71 39.59 64.16
CA PRO A 4 4.05 39.73 63.59
C PRO A 4 4.24 38.94 62.27
N PRO A 5 4.78 39.55 61.20
CA PRO A 5 4.77 39.02 59.84
C PRO A 5 6.00 38.14 59.54
N ALA A 6 6.09 36.95 60.16
CA ALA A 6 7.20 36.01 59.90
C ALA A 6 6.81 34.78 59.05
N ARG A 7 5.56 34.70 58.56
CA ARG A 7 5.07 33.56 57.77
C ARG A 7 4.26 34.01 56.54
N LYS A 8 4.85 34.89 55.72
CA LYS A 8 4.27 35.30 54.43
C LYS A 8 5.28 35.38 53.27
N ARG A 9 6.54 35.00 53.49
CA ARG A 9 7.60 35.01 52.45
C ARG A 9 7.79 33.68 51.72
N MET A 10 6.99 32.65 52.02
CA MET A 10 7.06 31.35 51.33
C MET A 10 5.86 31.05 50.42
N ALA A 11 4.94 32.00 50.27
CA ALA A 11 3.75 31.89 49.42
C ALA A 11 3.71 32.95 48.29
N LEU A 12 4.86 33.55 47.94
CA LEU A 12 4.93 34.64 46.96
C LEU A 12 6.19 34.54 46.07
N LEU A 13 6.33 33.41 45.38
CA LEU A 13 7.17 33.27 44.17
C LEU A 13 6.37 32.52 43.07
N ILE A 14 5.05 32.75 42.99
CA ILE A 14 4.16 32.17 41.96
C ILE A 14 3.65 33.23 40.97
N VAL A 15 3.99 34.50 41.13
CA VAL A 15 3.43 35.56 40.29
C VAL A 15 4.56 36.39 39.69
N VAL A 16 4.47 36.62 38.39
CA VAL A 16 5.36 37.41 37.52
C VAL A 16 6.52 36.60 36.92
N VAL A 17 6.32 36.06 35.72
CA VAL A 17 7.15 36.22 34.52
C VAL A 17 6.48 35.43 33.39
N GLY A 18 6.07 36.11 32.31
CA GLY A 18 5.84 35.47 31.01
C GLY A 18 4.40 35.37 30.50
N SER A 19 3.53 36.33 30.79
CA SER A 19 2.35 36.57 29.95
C SER A 19 2.76 37.19 28.61
N ALA A 20 2.08 36.75 27.54
CA ALA A 20 1.96 37.36 26.20
C ALA A 20 2.90 36.81 25.10
N LEU A 21 2.33 36.14 24.09
CA LEU A 21 1.91 36.75 22.81
C LEU A 21 1.49 35.68 21.78
N ILE A 22 0.56 36.07 20.88
CA ILE A 22 0.26 35.51 19.55
C ILE A 22 -0.62 34.24 19.54
N GLY A 23 -1.71 34.13 18.77
CA GLY A 23 -2.26 34.99 17.74
C GLY A 23 -3.42 34.27 17.04
N GLU A 24 -4.37 35.08 16.61
CA GLU A 24 -5.66 34.80 15.99
C GLU A 24 -5.53 34.28 14.55
N ARG A 25 -6.23 33.20 14.19
CA ARG A 25 -6.64 32.91 12.79
C ARG A 25 -8.05 32.32 12.73
N VAL A 26 -8.78 32.85 11.75
CA VAL A 26 -10.21 32.74 11.47
C VAL A 26 -10.40 32.05 10.11
N VAL A 27 -11.50 31.30 10.00
CA VAL A 27 -12.28 30.94 8.78
C VAL A 27 -11.82 29.76 7.90
N ALA A 28 -12.70 28.75 7.95
CA ALA A 28 -13.39 28.04 6.86
C ALA A 28 -12.58 27.17 5.90
N LEU A 29 -13.05 25.95 5.70
CA LEU A 29 -13.95 25.54 4.60
C LEU A 29 -14.06 24.01 4.60
N MET A 30 -15.17 23.53 4.05
CA MET A 30 -15.44 22.13 3.68
C MET A 30 -15.59 21.14 4.83
N GLY A 31 -16.85 20.96 5.24
CA GLY A 31 -17.31 19.66 5.68
C GLY A 31 -17.35 18.71 4.48
N ASP A 32 -16.94 17.48 4.78
CA ASP A 32 -17.15 16.22 4.07
C ASP A 32 -18.56 16.15 3.43
N ASP A 33 -18.76 15.58 2.23
CA ASP A 33 -18.51 14.18 1.93
C ASP A 33 -18.11 13.99 0.46
N THR A 34 -16.93 13.40 0.22
CA THR A 34 -16.61 12.79 -1.08
C THR A 34 -16.11 11.37 -0.89
N SER A 35 -16.85 10.46 -1.54
CA SER A 35 -16.40 9.20 -2.13
C SER A 35 -15.72 8.18 -1.21
N VAL A 36 -16.55 7.31 -0.63
CA VAL A 36 -16.12 5.96 -0.25
C VAL A 36 -15.72 5.17 -1.52
N VAL A 37 -14.49 4.68 -1.46
CA VAL A 37 -13.87 3.67 -2.34
C VAL A 37 -14.45 2.30 -1.96
N GLU A 38 -14.79 1.44 -2.91
CA GLU A 38 -13.97 0.25 -3.19
C GLU A 38 -14.61 -0.68 -4.26
N PRO A 39 -13.82 -1.14 -5.25
CA PRO A 39 -14.27 -2.01 -6.33
C PRO A 39 -14.17 -3.49 -5.93
N ALA A 40 -15.16 -4.31 -6.25
CA ALA A 40 -14.97 -5.76 -6.28
C ALA A 40 -15.95 -6.47 -7.23
N GLN A 41 -15.37 -6.99 -8.31
CA GLN A 41 -15.73 -8.23 -9.02
C GLN A 41 -17.05 -8.31 -9.77
N ARG A 42 -16.97 -7.86 -11.04
CA ARG A 42 -17.78 -8.33 -12.16
C ARG A 42 -17.45 -9.81 -12.43
N ALA A 43 -18.33 -10.70 -11.99
CA ALA A 43 -18.29 -12.10 -12.35
C ALA A 43 -18.58 -12.28 -13.86
N SER A 44 -17.67 -13.01 -14.50
CA SER A 44 -17.70 -13.48 -15.88
C SER A 44 -18.90 -14.40 -16.14
N THR A 45 -19.64 -14.17 -17.24
CA THR A 45 -20.17 -15.24 -18.12
C THR A 45 -20.63 -14.60 -19.43
N ARG A 46 -19.74 -14.46 -20.42
CA ARG A 46 -20.11 -14.13 -21.81
C ARG A 46 -20.27 -15.44 -22.57
N ALA A 47 -21.52 -15.90 -22.70
CA ALA A 47 -21.88 -17.05 -23.50
C ALA A 47 -21.55 -16.80 -24.98
N ARG A 48 -20.87 -17.78 -25.56
CA ARG A 48 -20.31 -17.82 -26.92
C ARG A 48 -21.41 -17.95 -27.97
N THR A 49 -21.34 -17.08 -28.98
CA THR A 49 -22.18 -17.06 -30.18
C THR A 49 -22.20 -18.41 -30.90
N VAL A 50 -23.41 -18.82 -31.27
CA VAL A 50 -23.74 -20.02 -32.05
C VAL A 50 -23.15 -19.91 -33.46
N LEU A 51 -22.35 -20.91 -33.83
CA LEU A 51 -21.89 -21.16 -35.20
C LEU A 51 -23.08 -21.63 -36.05
N LYS A 52 -23.38 -20.90 -37.13
CA LYS A 52 -24.34 -21.31 -38.15
C LYS A 52 -23.60 -21.50 -39.46
N SER A 53 -23.35 -22.74 -39.84
CA SER A 53 -23.18 -23.14 -41.23
C SER A 53 -23.70 -24.56 -41.38
N SER A 54 -24.84 -24.66 -42.08
CA SER A 54 -25.60 -25.86 -42.37
C SER A 54 -24.77 -26.94 -43.08
N PRO A 55 -25.03 -28.23 -42.82
CA PRO A 55 -24.73 -29.30 -43.75
C PRO A 55 -25.90 -29.44 -44.74
N SER A 56 -25.65 -29.75 -46.02
CA SER A 56 -26.40 -30.81 -46.71
C SER A 56 -25.97 -30.98 -48.16
N SER A 57 -25.88 -32.27 -48.49
CA SER A 57 -26.08 -32.91 -49.79
C SER A 57 -24.87 -32.98 -50.72
N ALA A 58 -24.52 -34.12 -51.32
CA ALA A 58 -24.85 -35.54 -51.14
C ALA A 58 -24.07 -36.29 -52.25
N THR A 59 -23.61 -37.51 -51.93
CA THR A 59 -23.61 -38.71 -52.80
C THR A 59 -22.80 -38.72 -54.11
N GLU A 60 -21.62 -39.37 -54.03
CA GLU A 60 -21.04 -40.49 -54.85
C GLU A 60 -21.33 -40.65 -56.37
N PRO A 61 -20.58 -41.48 -57.16
CA PRO A 61 -19.34 -42.22 -56.92
C PRO A 61 -18.24 -41.99 -57.99
N SER A 62 -17.03 -42.43 -57.65
CA SER A 62 -15.89 -42.52 -58.56
C SER A 62 -16.11 -43.59 -59.63
N THR A 63 -15.99 -43.22 -60.91
CA THR A 63 -15.51 -44.15 -61.93
C THR A 63 -14.08 -43.78 -62.27
N THR A 64 -13.18 -44.73 -62.04
CA THR A 64 -11.77 -44.70 -62.40
C THR A 64 -11.63 -44.58 -63.91
N ARG A 65 -11.70 -43.35 -64.43
CA ARG A 65 -11.02 -42.97 -65.67
C ARG A 65 -9.69 -42.39 -65.24
N VAL A 66 -8.59 -42.98 -65.72
CA VAL A 66 -7.28 -42.34 -65.65
C VAL A 66 -7.41 -41.01 -66.37
N GLN A 67 -7.49 -39.93 -65.59
CA GLN A 67 -7.61 -38.57 -66.10
C GLN A 67 -6.22 -38.12 -66.53
N LEU A 68 -5.84 -38.51 -67.75
CA LEU A 68 -4.60 -38.08 -68.41
C LEU A 68 -4.44 -36.55 -68.38
N ASP A 69 -5.57 -35.84 -68.52
CA ASP A 69 -5.68 -34.39 -68.41
C ASP A 69 -5.15 -33.84 -67.06
N ARG A 70 -5.31 -34.58 -65.96
CA ARG A 70 -4.74 -34.20 -64.66
C ARG A 70 -3.23 -34.44 -64.58
N LEU A 71 -2.71 -35.45 -65.26
CA LEU A 71 -1.28 -35.73 -65.31
C LEU A 71 -0.53 -34.68 -66.13
N ASP A 72 -1.07 -34.32 -67.31
CA ASP A 72 -0.47 -33.29 -68.15
C ASP A 72 -0.53 -31.91 -67.48
N ARG A 73 -1.65 -31.57 -66.84
CA ARG A 73 -1.77 -30.33 -66.05
C ARG A 73 -0.81 -30.27 -64.87
N ASN A 74 -0.56 -31.41 -64.21
CA ASN A 74 0.43 -31.50 -63.13
C ASN A 74 1.87 -31.38 -63.67
N ARG A 75 2.16 -31.93 -64.86
CA ARG A 75 3.45 -31.77 -65.54
C ARG A 75 3.70 -30.34 -65.98
N GLN A 76 2.74 -29.68 -66.62
CA GLN A 76 2.86 -28.28 -67.01
C GLN A 76 3.02 -27.35 -65.80
N ALA A 77 2.31 -27.61 -64.69
CA ALA A 77 2.46 -26.84 -63.45
C ALA A 77 3.84 -27.01 -62.77
N SER A 78 4.57 -28.09 -63.10
CA SER A 78 5.94 -28.34 -62.63
C SER A 78 7.03 -27.89 -63.60
N SER A 79 6.68 -27.38 -64.79
CA SER A 79 7.64 -26.96 -65.83
C SER A 79 7.93 -25.45 -65.82
N ASP A 80 7.25 -24.66 -64.99
CA ASP A 80 7.43 -23.21 -64.90
C ASP A 80 8.32 -22.85 -63.70
N GLU A 81 9.55 -22.44 -64.03
CA GLU A 81 10.51 -21.58 -63.31
C GLU A 81 10.87 -21.94 -61.84
N PRO A 82 12.09 -22.45 -61.60
CA PRO A 82 12.67 -22.61 -60.27
C PRO A 82 13.57 -21.40 -59.96
N ASP A 83 13.01 -20.31 -59.43
CA ASP A 83 13.88 -19.31 -58.78
C ASP A 83 13.17 -18.62 -57.61
N ALA A 84 11.91 -18.18 -57.77
CA ALA A 84 11.19 -17.52 -56.68
C ALA A 84 10.58 -18.49 -55.62
N ARG A 85 10.43 -19.77 -55.96
CA ARG A 85 9.80 -20.79 -55.08
C ARG A 85 10.80 -21.41 -54.11
N ASP A 86 12.08 -21.44 -54.46
CA ASP A 86 13.12 -22.03 -53.62
C ASP A 86 13.48 -21.15 -52.40
N GLU A 87 13.52 -19.83 -52.55
CA GLU A 87 13.76 -18.95 -51.39
C GLU A 87 12.60 -18.98 -50.37
N SER A 88 11.36 -19.11 -50.85
CA SER A 88 10.18 -19.20 -49.99
C SER A 88 10.00 -20.58 -49.34
N LEU A 89 10.43 -21.65 -50.00
CA LEU A 89 10.50 -22.99 -49.39
C LEU A 89 11.67 -23.12 -48.42
N ALA A 90 12.80 -22.43 -48.66
CA ALA A 90 13.93 -22.41 -47.73
C ALA A 90 13.53 -21.81 -46.36
N ALA A 91 12.72 -20.75 -46.37
CA ALA A 91 12.19 -20.13 -45.15
C ALA A 91 11.26 -21.05 -44.32
N VAL A 92 10.67 -22.09 -44.93
CA VAL A 92 9.81 -23.07 -44.23
C VAL A 92 10.64 -24.09 -43.45
N PHE A 93 11.89 -24.32 -43.85
CA PHE A 93 12.82 -25.24 -43.20
C PHE A 93 13.92 -24.55 -42.40
N ASP A 94 13.84 -23.22 -42.25
CA ASP A 94 14.77 -22.47 -41.41
C ASP A 94 14.76 -22.99 -39.98
N ALA A 95 15.95 -23.05 -39.38
CA ALA A 95 16.14 -23.60 -38.05
C ALA A 95 15.45 -22.71 -37.01
N VAL A 96 14.27 -23.12 -36.55
CA VAL A 96 13.55 -22.47 -35.46
C VAL A 96 14.30 -22.66 -34.14
N SER A 97 14.72 -21.56 -33.51
CA SER A 97 15.35 -21.62 -32.20
C SER A 97 14.32 -21.92 -31.11
N TRP A 98 14.37 -23.14 -30.55
CA TRP A 98 13.55 -23.56 -29.42
C TRP A 98 14.03 -23.04 -28.07
N ARG A 99 14.85 -21.97 -28.06
CA ARG A 99 15.30 -21.40 -26.80
C ARG A 99 14.13 -20.67 -26.15
N PRO A 100 13.69 -21.07 -24.95
CA PRO A 100 12.75 -20.26 -24.21
C PRO A 100 13.34 -18.86 -24.05
N PRO A 101 12.52 -17.79 -24.12
CA PRO A 101 13.00 -16.45 -23.83
C PRO A 101 13.67 -16.48 -22.46
N ALA A 102 14.86 -15.87 -22.36
CA ALA A 102 15.57 -15.79 -21.09
C ALA A 102 14.62 -15.18 -20.04
N PRO A 103 14.50 -15.77 -18.84
CA PRO A 103 13.74 -15.16 -17.76
C PRO A 103 14.22 -13.71 -17.61
N GLN A 104 13.31 -12.75 -17.70
CA GLN A 104 13.63 -11.39 -17.29
C GLN A 104 14.06 -11.48 -15.84
N ALA A 105 15.31 -11.12 -15.55
CA ALA A 105 15.76 -11.02 -14.17
C ALA A 105 14.87 -9.99 -13.49
N GLU A 106 13.91 -10.46 -12.70
CA GLU A 106 13.16 -9.62 -11.79
C GLU A 106 14.21 -8.98 -10.89
N ALA A 107 14.42 -7.68 -11.06
CA ALA A 107 15.26 -6.93 -10.17
C ALA A 107 14.71 -7.19 -8.75
N ALA A 108 15.57 -7.73 -7.88
CA ALA A 108 15.18 -8.02 -6.52
C ALA A 108 14.58 -6.75 -5.91
N ALA A 109 13.35 -6.85 -5.41
CA ALA A 109 12.69 -5.72 -4.78
C ALA A 109 13.59 -5.18 -3.66
N PRO A 110 13.68 -3.85 -3.50
CA PRO A 110 14.46 -3.27 -2.41
C PRO A 110 13.93 -3.77 -1.06
N PRO A 111 14.80 -3.93 -0.05
CA PRO A 111 14.36 -4.36 1.27
C PRO A 111 13.31 -3.38 1.83
N PRO A 112 12.35 -3.88 2.62
CA PRO A 112 11.33 -3.02 3.24
C PRO A 112 12.01 -1.97 4.12
N ALA A 113 11.47 -0.76 4.10
CA ALA A 113 11.94 0.32 4.96
C ALA A 113 11.79 -0.08 6.45
N PRO A 114 12.71 0.34 7.33
CA PRO A 114 12.56 0.10 8.75
C PRO A 114 11.29 0.81 9.25
N VAL A 115 10.56 0.15 10.15
CA VAL A 115 9.32 0.67 10.75
C VAL A 115 9.57 0.87 12.24
N ALA A 116 9.01 1.94 12.82
CA ALA A 116 9.14 2.16 14.25
C ALA A 116 8.45 1.04 15.05
N PRO A 117 9.05 0.64 16.18
CA PRO A 117 8.50 -0.40 17.02
C PRO A 117 7.20 0.05 17.71
N PRO A 118 6.34 -0.89 18.13
CA PRO A 118 5.20 -0.57 18.98
C PRO A 118 5.67 -0.01 20.33
N PHE A 119 4.84 0.81 20.96
CA PHE A 119 5.14 1.42 22.26
C PHE A 119 5.17 0.35 23.38
N PRO A 120 6.29 0.21 24.12
CA PRO A 120 6.51 -0.95 24.99
C PRO A 120 5.92 -0.82 26.40
N TYR A 121 5.33 0.34 26.76
CA TYR A 121 4.82 0.59 28.11
C TYR A 121 3.32 0.43 28.20
N THR A 122 2.86 -0.04 29.37
CA THR A 122 1.43 -0.23 29.62
C THR A 122 0.85 0.99 30.31
N TYR A 123 -0.29 1.48 29.83
CA TYR A 123 -1.01 2.57 30.49
C TYR A 123 -1.57 2.12 31.85
N LEU A 124 -1.28 2.88 32.90
CA LEU A 124 -1.82 2.64 34.25
C LEU A 124 -2.96 3.60 34.60
N GLY A 125 -2.89 4.84 34.15
CA GLY A 125 -3.85 5.88 34.49
C GLY A 125 -3.33 7.27 34.18
N GLY A 126 -4.13 8.29 34.43
CA GLY A 126 -3.68 9.68 34.31
C GLY A 126 -4.41 10.57 35.30
N LEU A 127 -3.71 11.61 35.75
CA LEU A 127 -4.26 12.69 36.57
C LEU A 127 -4.08 14.02 35.84
N SER A 128 -4.98 14.96 36.09
CA SER A 128 -4.84 16.34 35.61
C SER A 128 -4.71 17.26 36.82
N GLU A 129 -3.60 17.99 36.90
CA GLU A 129 -3.31 18.95 37.96
C GLU A 129 -3.00 20.31 37.32
N ASP A 130 -3.68 21.38 37.77
CA ASP A 130 -3.52 22.74 37.22
C ASP A 130 -3.68 22.84 35.69
N GLY A 131 -4.53 21.98 35.10
CA GLY A 131 -4.73 21.90 33.64
C GLY A 131 -3.65 21.13 32.88
N VAL A 132 -2.65 20.59 33.58
CA VAL A 132 -1.59 19.74 33.02
C VAL A 132 -1.90 18.28 33.29
N ARG A 133 -2.06 17.48 32.22
CA ARG A 133 -2.27 16.04 32.33
C ARG A 133 -0.95 15.29 32.47
N THR A 134 -0.85 14.49 33.52
CA THR A 134 0.25 13.53 33.74
C THR A 134 -0.30 12.13 33.61
N THR A 135 0.23 11.37 32.66
CA THR A 135 -0.13 9.97 32.44
C THR A 135 0.96 9.07 33.01
N PHE A 136 0.54 8.00 33.68
CA PHE A 136 1.42 7.03 34.29
C PHE A 136 1.47 5.77 33.44
N PHE A 137 2.69 5.34 33.12
CA PHE A 137 2.96 4.12 32.38
C PHE A 137 3.77 3.14 33.22
N ASN A 138 3.51 1.85 33.06
CA ASN A 138 4.33 0.80 33.65
C ASN A 138 5.54 0.49 32.76
N GLN A 139 6.73 0.54 33.35
CA GLN A 139 7.99 0.16 32.74
C GLN A 139 8.63 -0.96 33.56
N GLY A 140 8.17 -2.19 33.34
CA GLY A 140 8.64 -3.36 34.11
C GLY A 140 8.28 -3.23 35.59
N ASP A 141 9.25 -2.84 36.40
CA ASP A 141 9.15 -2.73 37.87
C ASP A 141 8.89 -1.30 38.37
N ARG A 142 8.91 -0.29 37.47
CA ARG A 142 8.74 1.12 37.84
C ARG A 142 7.58 1.78 37.11
N VAL A 143 7.02 2.81 37.74
CA VAL A 143 6.01 3.70 37.15
C VAL A 143 6.71 4.93 36.57
N LEU A 144 6.38 5.26 35.32
CA LEU A 144 6.89 6.41 34.59
C LEU A 144 5.78 7.47 34.44
N PRO A 145 5.89 8.63 35.10
CA PRO A 145 5.03 9.78 34.82
C PRO A 145 5.48 10.46 33.53
N VAL A 146 4.53 10.77 32.65
CA VAL A 146 4.77 11.37 31.34
C VAL A 146 3.80 12.53 31.15
N LYS A 147 4.32 13.64 30.61
CA LYS A 147 3.57 14.84 30.19
C LYS A 147 3.75 15.09 28.69
N ALA A 148 2.89 15.93 28.11
CA ALA A 148 3.11 16.40 26.74
C ALA A 148 4.42 17.17 26.67
N GLY A 149 5.25 16.89 25.67
CA GLY A 149 6.60 17.45 25.51
C GLY A 149 7.72 16.65 26.15
N ASP A 150 7.42 15.66 27.00
CA ASP A 150 8.45 14.82 27.63
C ASP A 150 9.12 13.89 26.61
N THR A 151 10.35 13.48 26.92
CA THR A 151 11.08 12.48 26.14
C THR A 151 11.31 11.24 26.98
N ILE A 152 10.79 10.10 26.52
CA ILE A 152 10.86 8.80 27.17
C ILE A 152 12.07 8.04 26.64
N ASP A 153 12.95 7.61 27.55
CA ASP A 153 14.16 6.82 27.28
C ASP A 153 15.07 7.39 26.16
N ALA A 154 15.00 8.70 25.89
CA ALA A 154 15.70 9.37 24.78
C ALA A 154 15.37 8.85 23.37
N VAL A 155 14.30 8.06 23.24
CA VAL A 155 13.92 7.38 21.98
C VAL A 155 12.51 7.76 21.52
N TYR A 156 11.65 8.21 22.42
CA TYR A 156 10.29 8.66 22.11
C TYR A 156 10.05 10.07 22.64
N ARG A 157 9.65 11.01 21.78
CA ARG A 157 9.22 12.36 22.20
C ARG A 157 7.70 12.42 22.20
N VAL A 158 7.09 12.89 23.27
CA VAL A 158 5.64 13.04 23.36
C VAL A 158 5.25 14.37 22.74
N GLU A 159 4.43 14.34 21.70
CA GLU A 159 3.94 15.55 21.03
C GLU A 159 2.64 16.03 21.68
N GLN A 160 1.67 15.12 21.84
CA GLN A 160 0.34 15.43 22.37
C GLN A 160 -0.19 14.29 23.21
N MET A 161 -0.92 14.63 24.27
CA MET A 161 -1.48 13.64 25.18
C MET A 161 -2.94 13.96 25.53
N ASN A 162 -3.82 12.99 25.27
CA ASN A 162 -5.25 13.05 25.55
C ASN A 162 -5.66 12.04 26.64
N GLU A 163 -6.96 11.89 26.85
CA GLU A 163 -7.52 10.89 27.78
C GLU A 163 -7.46 9.46 27.29
N LYS A 164 -7.58 9.27 25.97
CA LYS A 164 -7.75 7.95 25.33
C LYS A 164 -6.56 7.56 24.48
N ASN A 165 -5.72 8.51 24.11
CA ASN A 165 -4.58 8.29 23.24
C ASN A 165 -3.49 9.33 23.46
N MET A 166 -2.31 9.05 22.90
CA MET A 166 -1.16 9.94 22.87
C MET A 166 -0.48 9.83 21.52
N THR A 167 0.01 10.97 21.02
CA THR A 167 0.82 11.06 19.83
C THR A 167 2.26 11.30 20.25
N LEU A 168 3.18 10.50 19.72
CA LEU A 168 4.60 10.58 20.02
C LEU A 168 5.43 10.40 18.76
N THR A 169 6.66 10.89 18.75
CA THR A 169 7.61 10.71 17.66
C THR A 169 8.74 9.79 18.11
N TYR A 170 9.00 8.74 17.33
CA TYR A 170 10.15 7.88 17.48
C TYR A 170 11.38 8.55 16.88
N LEU A 171 12.30 9.04 17.71
CA LEU A 171 13.42 9.88 17.28
C LEU A 171 14.35 9.19 16.26
N PRO A 172 14.69 7.89 16.37
CA PRO A 172 15.63 7.27 15.43
C PRO A 172 15.15 7.26 13.98
N LEU A 173 13.83 7.21 13.73
CA LEU A 173 13.24 7.26 12.39
C LEU A 173 12.47 8.57 12.12
N ASN A 174 12.38 9.48 13.09
CA ASN A 174 11.49 10.65 13.07
C ASN A 174 10.04 10.31 12.66
N GLN A 175 9.56 9.15 13.09
CA GLN A 175 8.23 8.65 12.72
C GLN A 175 7.22 8.94 13.82
N SER A 176 6.07 9.52 13.45
CA SER A 176 4.95 9.75 14.38
C SER A 176 4.14 8.48 14.61
N LEU A 177 3.83 8.20 15.87
CA LEU A 177 3.07 7.05 16.34
C LEU A 177 1.89 7.54 17.19
N THR A 178 0.72 6.98 16.94
CA THR A 178 -0.47 7.19 17.77
C THR A 178 -0.71 5.95 18.61
N VAL A 179 -0.66 6.10 19.93
CA VAL A 179 -0.86 5.01 20.88
C VAL A 179 -2.20 5.23 21.56
N ASN A 180 -3.10 4.26 21.42
CA ASN A 180 -4.37 4.25 22.15
C ASN A 180 -4.16 3.61 23.53
N PHE A 181 -4.71 4.24 24.55
CA PHE A 181 -4.69 3.70 25.90
C PHE A 181 -5.79 2.66 26.01
N ARG A 182 -5.41 1.40 26.18
CA ARG A 182 -6.35 0.38 26.64
C ARG A 182 -6.35 0.43 28.16
N SER A 183 -7.48 0.80 28.77
CA SER A 183 -7.66 0.58 30.20
C SER A 183 -7.66 -0.93 30.43
N GLY A 184 -6.74 -1.44 31.24
CA GLY A 184 -6.84 -2.80 31.75
C GLY A 184 -8.16 -2.92 32.52
N GLY A 185 -8.98 -3.91 32.16
CA GLY A 185 -10.22 -4.23 32.86
C GLY A 185 -9.97 -4.95 34.17
#